data_AF-A0A7C2JDU9-F1
#
_entry.id   AF-A0A7C2JDU9-F1
#
_cell.length_a   1.000
_cell.length_b   1.000
_cell.length_c   1.000
_cell.angle_alpha   90.00
_cell.angle_beta   90.00
_cell.angle_gamma   90.00
#
_symmetry.space_group_name_H-M   'P 1'
#
loop_
_entity.id
_entity.type
_entity.pdbx_description
1 polymer ?
#
loop_
_entity_poly.entity_id
_entity_poly.type
_entity_poly.pdbx_seq_one_letter_code
_entity_poly.pdbx_strand_id
1 'polypeptide(L)' 'MGVTNEQEKGVQGRVWECKQCHELIDAEETVAFHLVDRILYGWCQPCFNHRGQSVLISSEIAA' A
#
# COMPACT_ATOMS: atom_id res chain seq x y z
N MET A 1 37.20 7.64 25.43
CA MET A 1 36.90 6.57 24.47
C MET A 1 35.38 6.49 24.37
N GLY A 2 34.79 7.25 23.43
CA GLY A 2 33.37 7.20 23.13
C GLY A 2 33.19 6.32 21.90
N VAL A 3 32.54 5.17 22.07
CA VAL A 3 32.02 4.40 20.93
C VAL A 3 30.60 4.89 20.71
N THR A 4 30.37 5.61 19.62
CA THR A 4 29.04 6.04 19.22
C THR A 4 28.28 4.82 18.71
N ASN A 5 27.25 4.40 19.46
CA ASN A 5 26.28 3.41 19.02
C ASN A 5 25.40 4.02 17.92
N GLU A 6 25.90 4.07 16.69
CA GLU A 6 25.17 4.53 15.50
C GLU A 6 24.75 3.35 14.59
N GLN A 7 24.41 2.20 15.17
CA GLN A 7 23.95 1.01 14.43
C GLN A 7 22.48 0.62 14.69
N GLU A 8 21.69 1.46 15.37
CA GLU A 8 20.27 1.20 15.67
C GLU A 8 19.29 2.01 14.79
N LYS A 9 19.62 2.23 13.51
CA LYS A 9 18.67 2.75 12.51
C LYS A 9 18.60 1.88 11.24
N GLY A 10 18.78 0.58 11.40
CA GLY A 10 18.71 -0.39 10.29
C GLY A 10 17.31 -0.93 9.95
N VAL A 11 16.27 -0.48 10.66
CA VAL A 11 14.86 -0.80 10.38
C VAL A 11 14.12 0.48 9.97
N GLN A 12 14.72 1.27 9.07
CA GLN A 12 13.94 2.30 8.38
C GLN A 12 13.00 1.58 7.41
N GLY A 13 11.70 1.78 7.64
CA GLY A 13 10.58 0.98 7.15
C GLY A 13 10.72 0.53 5.70
N ARG A 14 10.44 -0.76 5.45
CA ARG A 14 10.27 -1.23 4.09
C ARG A 14 9.06 -0.52 3.52
N VAL A 15 9.28 0.45 2.63
CA VAL A 15 8.21 1.12 1.91
C VAL A 15 7.78 0.30 0.70
N TRP A 16 6.49 0.31 0.40
CA TRP A 16 5.89 -0.36 -0.75
C TRP A 16 5.17 0.66 -1.63
N GLU A 17 5.08 0.39 -2.93
CA GLU A 17 4.24 1.18 -3.82
C GLU A 17 2.80 0.66 -3.77
N CYS A 18 1.82 1.54 -3.53
CA CYS A 18 0.42 1.18 -3.58
C CYS A 18 -0.01 0.87 -5.02
N LYS A 19 -0.60 -0.30 -5.26
CA LYS A 19 -1.07 -0.74 -6.59
C LYS A 19 -2.02 0.24 -7.28
N GLN A 20 -2.80 1.02 -6.53
CA GLN A 20 -3.87 1.86 -7.07
C GLN A 20 -3.49 3.33 -7.23
N CYS A 21 -2.94 3.95 -6.19
CA CYS A 21 -2.57 5.37 -6.20
C CYS A 21 -1.08 5.61 -6.46
N HIS A 22 -0.26 4.56 -6.47
CA HIS A 22 1.20 4.61 -6.65
C HIS A 22 1.94 5.44 -5.59
N GLU A 23 1.28 5.74 -4.47
CA GLU A 23 1.93 6.36 -3.32
C GLU A 23 2.79 5.34 -2.58
N LEU A 24 3.90 5.82 -2.03
CA LEU A 24 4.76 5.04 -1.14
C LEU A 24 4.07 4.90 0.22
N ILE A 25 3.94 3.68 0.70
CA ILE A 25 3.33 3.34 1.98
C ILE A 25 4.30 2.57 2.85
N ASP A 26 4.29 2.84 4.14
CA ASP A 26 5.05 2.05 5.09
C ASP A 26 4.53 0.61 5.17
N ALA A 27 5.42 -0.35 5.42
CA ALA A 27 5.04 -1.75 5.59
C ALA A 27 4.00 -1.95 6.71
N GLU A 28 4.04 -1.13 7.76
CA GLU A 28 3.08 -1.17 8.87
C GLU A 28 1.69 -0.65 8.45
N GLU A 29 1.61 0.26 7.48
CA GLU A 29 0.37 0.80 6.92
C GLU A 29 -0.15 -0.03 5.72
N THR A 30 0.65 -0.98 5.24
CA THR A 30 0.30 -1.83 4.10
C THR A 30 -0.71 -2.89 4.54
N VAL A 31 -1.98 -2.72 4.13
CA VAL A 31 -3.07 -3.62 4.57
C VAL A 31 -3.13 -4.93 3.79
N ALA A 32 -2.58 -4.97 2.58
CA ALA A 32 -2.44 -6.18 1.79
C ALA A 32 -1.36 -6.06 0.72
N PHE A 33 -0.86 -7.21 0.29
CA PHE A 33 0.11 -7.32 -0.81
C PHE A 33 -0.51 -7.96 -2.04
N HIS A 34 -0.04 -7.56 -3.21
CA HIS A 34 -0.48 -8.12 -4.48
C HIS A 34 0.71 -8.29 -5.44
N LEU A 35 0.94 -9.52 -5.88
CA LEU A 35 2.04 -9.89 -6.78
C LEU A 35 1.56 -9.84 -8.24
N VAL A 36 2.17 -8.98 -9.05
CA VAL A 36 1.89 -8.82 -10.50
C VAL A 36 3.21 -8.92 -11.24
N ASP A 37 3.33 -9.81 -12.22
CA ASP A 37 4.55 -9.95 -13.04
C ASP A 37 5.86 -10.03 -12.21
N ARG A 38 5.80 -10.73 -11.07
CA ARG A 38 6.89 -10.88 -10.08
C ARG A 38 7.26 -9.61 -9.30
N ILE A 39 6.49 -8.54 -9.43
CA ILE A 39 6.60 -7.31 -8.65
C ILE A 39 5.54 -7.33 -7.54
N LEU A 40 5.99 -7.12 -6.30
CA LEU A 40 5.10 -7.10 -5.13
C LEU A 40 4.67 -5.66 -4.84
N TYR A 41 3.39 -5.37 -5.01
CA TYR A 41 2.77 -4.09 -4.69
C TYR A 41 2.07 -4.17 -3.34
N GLY A 42 2.08 -3.06 -2.60
CA GLY A 42 1.26 -2.88 -1.41
C GLY A 42 -0.13 -2.33 -1.76
N TRP A 43 -1.02 -2.31 -0.79
CA TRP A 43 -2.27 -1.56 -0.83
C TRP A 43 -2.34 -0.66 0.39
N CYS A 44 -2.59 0.63 0.16
CA CYS A 44 -2.93 1.56 1.23
C CYS A 44 -4.38 1.33 1.67
N GLN A 45 -4.68 1.62 2.94
CA GLN A 45 -6.02 1.45 3.52
C GLN A 45 -7.15 2.11 2.70
N PRO A 46 -7.05 3.37 2.23
CA PRO A 46 -8.15 3.98 1.48
C PRO A 46 -8.39 3.26 0.14
N CYS A 47 -7.34 2.94 -0.62
CA CYS A 47 -7.51 2.22 -1.89
C CYS A 47 -8.04 0.80 -1.69
N PHE A 48 -7.62 0.13 -0.61
CA PHE A 48 -8.12 -1.20 -0.25
C PHE A 48 -9.62 -1.17 0.04
N ASN A 49 -10.11 -0.16 0.75
CA ASN A 49 -11.52 -0.03 1.11
C ASN A 49 -12.40 0.30 -0.11
N HIS A 50 -11.93 1.11 -1.06
CA HIS A 50 -12.70 1.49 -2.23
C HIS A 50 -12.80 0.40 -3.30
N ARG A 51 -11.85 -0.55 -3.36
CA ARG A 51 -11.85 -1.62 -4.39
C ARG A 51 -13.10 -2.51 -4.34
N GLY A 52 -13.77 -2.59 -3.18
CA GLY A 52 -15.00 -3.37 -2.99
C GLY A 52 -16.28 -2.67 -3.44
N GLN A 53 -16.23 -1.40 -3.83
CA GLN A 53 -17.42 -0.60 -4.18
C GLN A 53 -17.73 -0.57 -5.69
N SER A 54 -16.92 -1.24 -6.53
CA SER A 54 -17.08 -1.25 -7.99
C SER A 54 -18.20 -2.17 -8.51
N VAL A 55 -19.32 -2.32 -7.77
CA VAL A 55 -20.44 -3.21 -8.14
C VAL A 55 -21.82 -2.53 -8.05
N LEU A 56 -21.93 -1.21 -7.86
CA LEU A 56 -23.26 -0.56 -7.75
C LEU A 56 -23.43 0.72 -8.57
N ILE A 57 -22.91 0.77 -9.81
CA ILE A 57 -23.34 1.80 -10.78
C ILE A 57 -23.53 1.20 -12.16
N SER A 58 -24.65 0.52 -12.34
CA SER A 58 -25.28 0.30 -13.65
C SER A 58 -26.68 -0.22 -13.41
N SER A 59 -27.66 0.69 -13.27
CA SER A 59 -29.06 0.49 -13.68
C SER A 59 -29.90 1.68 -13.22
N GLU A 60 -29.77 2.84 -13.86
CA GLU A 60 -30.92 3.73 -14.02
C GLU A 60 -31.03 4.08 -15.50
N ILE A 61 -31.98 3.38 -16.11
CA ILE A 61 -32.43 3.48 -17.50
C ILE A 61 -33.02 4.88 -17.67
N ALA A 62 -32.55 5.60 -18.69
CA ALA A 62 -33.20 6.81 -19.16
C ALA A 62 -34.67 6.50 -19.53
N ALA A 63 -35.61 7.13 -18.85
CA ALA A 63 -37.03 7.18 -19.19
C ALA A 63 -37.35 8.49 -19.91
#